data_AF-A0AAU1GWJ6-F1
#
_entry.id   AF-A0AAU1GWJ6-F1
#
_cell.length_a   1.000
_cell.length_b   1.000
_cell.length_c   1.000
_cell.angle_alpha   90.00
_cell.angle_beta   90.00
_cell.angle_gamma   90.00
#
_symmetry.space_group_name_H-M   'P 1'
#
loop_
_entity.id
_entity.type
_entity.pdbx_description
1 polymer ?
#
loop_
_entity_poly.entity_id
_entity_poly.type
_entity_poly.pdbx_seq_one_letter_code
_entity_poly.pdbx_strand_id
1 'polypeptide(L)'
;MSEDTRTKLLAGALTTLTEQGIARTSARAIAAAAGVNQALVFYHFGTVDELLAAACRHAAEQRVAHHRERLNEVRTLSGLLQAARELHATERDAGQVAVLGQLLAGAQTQPRLAAATAAGLAMWTEEIEQVLARVLTGTPLAEFVDVAGLAKAASAAFVGLELYEGVDASGAEQALAALDQLAGLVAALEGLGPVAQRAVRSRLRRSATA
;
A
#
# COMPACT_ATOMS: atom_id res chain seq x y z
N MET A 1 31.42 -2.32 5.97
CA MET A 1 31.64 -1.97 4.54
C MET A 1 30.69 -2.69 3.60
N SER A 2 30.53 -4.03 3.67
CA SER A 2 29.62 -4.78 2.78
C SER A 2 28.15 -4.39 2.89
N GLU A 3 27.65 -4.09 4.09
CA GLU A 3 26.25 -3.71 4.32
C GLU A 3 25.92 -2.36 3.69
N ASP A 4 26.82 -1.38 3.81
CA ASP A 4 26.73 -0.07 3.15
C ASP A 4 26.70 -0.19 1.62
N THR A 5 27.52 -1.08 1.04
CA THR A 5 27.50 -1.34 -0.41
C THR A 5 26.19 -1.99 -0.86
N ARG A 6 25.66 -2.95 -0.09
CA ARG A 6 24.39 -3.60 -0.40
C ARG A 6 23.25 -2.59 -0.43
N THR A 7 23.18 -1.69 0.55
CA THR A 7 22.15 -0.63 0.62
C THR A 7 22.30 0.36 -0.53
N LYS A 8 23.52 0.78 -0.89
CA LYS A 8 23.77 1.63 -2.06
C LYS A 8 23.28 1.00 -3.36
N LEU A 9 23.48 -0.29 -3.54
CA LEU A 9 22.99 -1.02 -4.72
C LEU A 9 21.46 -1.08 -4.76
N LEU A 10 20.79 -1.30 -3.63
CA LEU A 10 19.32 -1.26 -3.55
C LEU A 10 18.78 0.13 -3.91
N ALA A 11 19.38 1.19 -3.35
CA ALA A 11 19.00 2.57 -3.67
C ALA A 11 19.23 2.91 -5.15
N GLY A 12 20.42 2.59 -5.69
CA GLY A 12 20.73 2.82 -7.11
C GLY A 12 19.83 2.03 -8.06
N ALA A 13 19.37 0.85 -7.66
CA ALA A 13 18.42 0.05 -8.43
C ALA A 13 17.04 0.74 -8.52
N LEU A 14 16.53 1.25 -7.39
CA LEU A 14 15.28 2.03 -7.38
C LEU A 14 15.40 3.29 -8.24
N THR A 15 16.46 4.09 -8.04
CA THR A 15 16.69 5.31 -8.82
C THR A 15 16.75 5.02 -10.31
N THR A 16 17.49 3.98 -10.72
CA THR A 16 17.58 3.59 -12.14
C THR A 16 16.22 3.16 -12.69
N LEU A 17 15.46 2.38 -11.91
CA LEU A 17 14.14 1.89 -12.30
C LEU A 17 13.14 3.03 -12.48
N THR A 18 13.13 4.01 -11.57
CA THR A 18 12.18 5.14 -11.60
C THR A 18 12.55 6.20 -12.63
N GLU A 19 13.83 6.52 -12.79
CA GLU A 19 14.26 7.59 -13.70
C GLU A 19 14.40 7.11 -15.15
N GLN A 20 14.91 5.88 -15.34
CA GLN A 20 15.29 5.40 -16.68
C GLN A 20 14.31 4.35 -17.21
N GLY A 21 13.50 3.75 -16.34
CA GLY A 21 12.66 2.62 -16.65
C GLY A 21 13.44 1.30 -16.69
N ILE A 22 12.73 0.21 -16.49
CA ILE A 22 13.25 -1.17 -16.50
C ILE A 22 14.07 -1.55 -17.75
N ALA A 23 13.70 -1.08 -18.95
CA ALA A 23 14.35 -1.47 -20.20
C ALA A 23 15.79 -0.95 -20.28
N ARG A 24 16.08 0.15 -19.57
CA ARG A 24 17.42 0.73 -19.44
C ARG A 24 18.12 0.32 -18.14
N THR A 25 17.44 -0.45 -17.28
CA THR A 25 17.99 -0.91 -16.02
C THR A 25 18.96 -2.07 -16.27
N SER A 26 20.24 -1.83 -15.97
CA SER A 26 21.33 -2.79 -16.16
C SER A 26 22.30 -2.72 -14.98
N ALA A 27 23.11 -3.77 -14.77
CA ALA A 27 24.12 -3.76 -13.70
C ALA A 27 25.04 -2.53 -13.78
N ARG A 28 25.40 -2.09 -15.00
CA ARG A 28 26.19 -0.88 -15.25
C ARG A 28 25.45 0.39 -14.84
N ALA A 29 24.19 0.55 -15.25
CA ALA A 29 23.39 1.72 -14.91
C ALA A 29 23.17 1.83 -13.39
N ILE A 30 22.83 0.71 -12.75
CA ILE A 30 22.62 0.62 -11.31
C ILE A 30 23.91 0.94 -10.54
N ALA A 31 25.03 0.36 -10.95
CA ALA A 31 26.30 0.59 -10.28
C ALA A 31 26.78 2.04 -10.43
N ALA A 32 26.53 2.66 -11.59
CA ALA A 32 26.77 4.08 -11.80
C ALA A 32 25.90 4.95 -10.87
N ALA A 33 24.60 4.66 -10.76
CA ALA A 33 23.70 5.36 -9.83
C ALA A 33 24.09 5.16 -8.36
N ALA A 34 24.57 3.97 -8.00
CA ALA A 34 25.01 3.62 -6.65
C ALA A 34 26.44 4.12 -6.30
N GLY A 35 27.21 4.59 -7.30
CA GLY A 35 28.60 5.01 -7.12
C GLY A 35 29.55 3.86 -6.76
N VAL A 36 29.28 2.64 -7.24
CA VAL A 36 30.05 1.42 -6.91
C VAL A 36 30.49 0.65 -8.16
N ASN A 37 31.33 -0.37 -7.99
CA ASN A 37 31.75 -1.25 -9.09
C ASN A 37 30.61 -2.20 -9.50
N GLN A 38 30.33 -2.33 -10.80
CA GLN A 38 29.29 -3.21 -11.33
C GLN A 38 29.45 -4.69 -10.95
N ALA A 39 30.67 -5.16 -10.70
CA ALA A 39 30.91 -6.53 -10.24
C ALA A 39 30.22 -6.83 -8.90
N LEU A 40 29.98 -5.79 -8.08
CA LEU A 40 29.32 -5.92 -6.78
C LEU A 40 27.83 -6.24 -6.89
N VAL A 41 27.18 -5.93 -8.02
CA VAL A 41 25.80 -6.37 -8.31
C VAL A 41 25.74 -7.90 -8.29
N PHE A 42 26.60 -8.55 -9.09
CA PHE A 42 26.62 -10.01 -9.21
C PHE A 42 27.13 -10.68 -7.92
N TYR A 43 28.08 -10.06 -7.23
CA TYR A 43 28.58 -10.56 -5.95
C TYR A 43 27.50 -10.58 -4.85
N HIS A 44 26.70 -9.51 -4.72
CA HIS A 44 25.71 -9.40 -3.64
C HIS A 44 24.35 -10.01 -3.95
N PHE A 45 23.96 -10.03 -5.22
CA PHE A 45 22.59 -10.36 -5.61
C PHE A 45 22.49 -11.49 -6.63
N GLY A 46 23.59 -11.92 -7.24
CA GLY A 46 23.56 -12.94 -8.30
C GLY A 46 23.15 -12.37 -9.65
N THR A 47 21.97 -11.73 -9.73
CA THR A 47 21.44 -11.14 -10.95
C THR A 47 20.88 -9.73 -10.73
N VAL A 48 20.71 -8.99 -11.84
CA VAL A 48 20.01 -7.68 -11.83
C VAL A 48 18.56 -7.85 -11.40
N ASP A 49 17.91 -8.95 -11.80
CA ASP A 49 16.52 -9.23 -11.44
C ASP A 49 16.37 -9.46 -9.92
N GLU A 50 17.26 -10.23 -9.31
CA GLU A 50 17.28 -10.43 -7.86
C GLU A 50 17.57 -9.15 -7.10
N LEU A 51 18.44 -8.28 -7.63
CA LEU A 51 18.67 -6.95 -7.10
C LEU A 51 17.40 -6.09 -7.17
N LEU A 52 16.70 -6.05 -8.30
CA LEU A 52 15.48 -5.26 -8.45
C LEU A 52 14.36 -5.75 -7.53
N ALA A 53 14.17 -7.07 -7.44
CA ALA A 53 13.20 -7.65 -6.52
C ALA A 53 13.56 -7.34 -5.05
N ALA A 54 14.85 -7.39 -4.70
CA ALA A 54 15.32 -7.00 -3.37
C ALA A 54 15.13 -5.50 -3.11
N ALA A 55 15.34 -4.65 -4.11
CA ALA A 55 15.22 -3.20 -4.01
C ALA A 55 13.76 -2.77 -3.78
N CYS A 56 12.82 -3.28 -4.58
CA CYS A 56 11.39 -3.02 -4.39
C CYS A 56 10.89 -3.51 -3.03
N ARG A 57 11.30 -4.72 -2.63
CA ARG A 57 10.96 -5.27 -1.32
C ARG A 57 11.51 -4.42 -0.18
N HIS A 58 12.79 -4.06 -0.24
CA HIS A 58 13.43 -3.24 0.78
C HIS A 58 12.77 -1.86 0.91
N ALA A 59 12.42 -1.23 -0.21
CA ALA A 59 11.67 0.03 -0.21
C ALA A 59 10.31 -0.10 0.47
N ALA A 60 9.55 -1.14 0.12
CA ALA A 60 8.25 -1.38 0.71
C ALA A 60 8.35 -1.74 2.20
N GLU A 61 9.33 -2.54 2.62
CA GLU A 61 9.61 -2.86 4.02
C GLU A 61 9.92 -1.61 4.85
N GLN A 62 10.78 -0.72 4.36
CA GLN A 62 11.10 0.53 5.05
C GLN A 62 9.87 1.42 5.20
N ARG A 63 9.08 1.56 4.13
CA ARG A 63 7.87 2.40 4.15
C ARG A 63 6.81 1.81 5.10
N VAL A 64 6.55 0.51 5.01
CA VAL A 64 5.64 -0.17 5.96
C VAL A 64 6.12 0.01 7.40
N ALA A 65 7.42 -0.18 7.66
CA ALA A 65 7.98 -0.02 9.01
C ALA A 65 7.82 1.41 9.54
N HIS A 66 7.95 2.43 8.68
CA HIS A 66 7.75 3.83 9.04
C HIS A 66 6.31 4.12 9.50
N HIS A 67 5.32 3.51 8.86
CA HIS A 67 3.90 3.78 9.13
C HIS A 67 3.24 2.78 10.09
N ARG A 68 3.92 1.68 10.43
CA ARG A 68 3.39 0.59 11.27
C ARG A 68 2.92 1.07 12.64
N GLU A 69 3.66 1.94 13.30
CA GLU A 69 3.28 2.46 14.62
C GLU A 69 1.94 3.20 14.55
N ARG A 70 1.81 4.12 13.58
CA ARG A 70 0.58 4.88 13.35
C ARG A 70 -0.60 3.97 13.01
N LEU A 71 -0.41 2.99 12.13
CA LEU A 71 -1.46 2.01 11.78
C LEU A 71 -1.89 1.19 13.01
N ASN A 72 -0.96 0.82 13.88
CA ASN A 72 -1.24 0.08 15.12
C ASN A 72 -2.09 0.86 16.13
N GLU A 73 -2.20 2.17 16.02
CA GLU A 73 -3.04 3.00 16.89
C GLU A 73 -4.50 3.11 16.41
N VAL A 74 -4.79 2.82 15.14
CA VAL A 74 -6.10 3.06 14.52
C VAL A 74 -7.24 2.20 15.09
N ARG A 75 -8.15 2.77 15.88
CA ARG A 75 -9.26 1.98 16.49
C ARG A 75 -10.62 2.11 15.80
N THR A 76 -10.74 2.97 14.79
CA THR A 76 -12.02 3.22 14.10
C THR A 76 -11.82 3.33 12.59
N LEU A 77 -12.89 3.15 11.81
CA LEU A 77 -12.84 3.33 10.34
C LEU A 77 -12.48 4.77 9.96
N SER A 78 -13.01 5.77 10.68
CA SER A 78 -12.61 7.17 10.49
C SER A 78 -11.14 7.39 10.80
N GLY A 79 -10.60 6.71 11.82
CA GLY A 79 -9.17 6.73 12.12
C GLY A 79 -8.32 6.12 11.01
N LEU A 80 -8.82 5.08 10.32
CA LEU A 80 -8.14 4.48 9.17
C LEU A 80 -8.08 5.44 7.98
N LEU A 81 -9.21 6.11 7.68
CA LEU A 81 -9.25 7.13 6.62
C LEU A 81 -8.32 8.31 6.93
N GLN A 82 -8.28 8.74 8.19
CA GLN A 82 -7.35 9.79 8.63
C GLN A 82 -5.89 9.35 8.46
N ALA A 83 -5.53 8.14 8.90
CA ALA A 83 -4.18 7.60 8.72
C ALA A 83 -3.81 7.48 7.23
N ALA A 84 -4.76 7.08 6.38
CA ALA A 84 -4.55 7.01 4.93
C ALA A 84 -4.26 8.40 4.31
N ARG A 85 -4.96 9.45 4.75
CA ARG A 85 -4.69 10.84 4.29
C ARG A 85 -3.30 11.33 4.71
N GLU A 86 -2.91 11.06 5.95
CA GLU A 86 -1.59 11.43 6.49
C GLU A 86 -0.47 10.69 5.76
N LEU A 87 -0.65 9.38 5.53
CA LEU A 87 0.22 8.55 4.71
C LEU A 87 0.37 9.17 3.31
N HIS A 88 -0.76 9.43 2.65
CA HIS A 88 -0.77 9.97 1.30
C HIS A 88 -0.05 11.32 1.20
N ALA A 89 -0.30 12.22 2.16
CA ALA A 89 0.39 13.51 2.22
C ALA A 89 1.91 13.35 2.32
N THR A 90 2.37 12.50 3.24
CA THR A 90 3.79 12.23 3.46
C THR A 90 4.45 11.60 2.23
N GLU A 91 3.79 10.63 1.62
CA GLU A 91 4.32 9.91 0.46
C GLU A 91 4.32 10.78 -0.81
N ARG A 92 3.35 11.67 -0.97
CA ARG A 92 3.31 12.64 -2.07
C ARG A 92 4.45 13.64 -1.96
N ASP A 93 4.66 14.23 -0.78
CA ASP A 93 5.73 15.21 -0.55
C ASP A 93 7.12 14.58 -0.75
N ALA A 94 7.24 13.28 -0.50
CA ALA A 94 8.45 12.48 -0.78
C ALA A 94 8.56 12.01 -2.25
N GLY A 95 7.61 12.35 -3.13
CA GLY A 95 7.58 11.94 -4.54
C GLY A 95 7.28 10.46 -4.79
N GLN A 96 6.85 9.71 -3.76
CA GLN A 96 6.69 8.26 -3.83
C GLN A 96 5.44 7.82 -4.59
N VAL A 97 4.42 8.67 -4.66
CA VAL A 97 3.22 8.40 -5.47
C VAL A 97 3.59 8.27 -6.95
N ALA A 98 4.48 9.12 -7.45
CA ALA A 98 4.96 9.05 -8.83
C ALA A 98 5.76 7.77 -9.09
N VAL A 99 6.62 7.38 -8.15
CA VAL A 99 7.38 6.11 -8.19
C VAL A 99 6.44 4.92 -8.26
N LEU A 100 5.40 4.89 -7.42
CA LEU A 100 4.39 3.83 -7.43
C LEU A 100 3.67 3.75 -8.78
N GLY A 101 3.27 4.88 -9.36
CA GLY A 101 2.65 4.93 -10.69
C GLY A 101 3.53 4.33 -11.78
N GLN A 102 4.83 4.63 -11.77
CA GLN A 102 5.79 4.05 -12.72
C GLN A 102 5.97 2.55 -12.54
N LEU A 103 6.06 2.08 -11.29
CA LEU A 103 6.18 0.65 -10.96
C LEU A 103 4.94 -0.13 -11.43
N LEU A 104 3.74 0.42 -11.21
CA LEU A 104 2.48 -0.17 -11.66
C LEU A 104 2.38 -0.21 -13.18
N ALA A 105 2.71 0.89 -13.87
CA ALA A 105 2.71 0.93 -15.32
C ALA A 105 3.71 -0.07 -15.92
N GLY A 106 4.92 -0.16 -15.36
CA GLY A 106 5.93 -1.12 -15.79
C GLY A 106 5.52 -2.57 -15.56
N ALA A 107 4.89 -2.87 -14.42
CA ALA A 107 4.39 -4.20 -14.08
C ALA A 107 3.43 -4.77 -15.13
N GLN A 108 2.65 -3.93 -15.82
CA GLN A 108 1.70 -4.38 -16.86
C GLN A 108 2.36 -5.04 -18.07
N THR A 109 3.64 -4.75 -18.31
CA THR A 109 4.37 -5.25 -19.50
C THR A 109 5.54 -6.16 -19.15
N GLN A 110 5.89 -6.28 -17.86
CA GLN A 110 7.07 -7.01 -17.41
C GLN A 110 6.73 -7.90 -16.22
N PRO A 111 6.64 -9.23 -16.41
CA PRO A 111 6.28 -10.16 -15.36
C PRO A 111 7.16 -10.09 -14.11
N ARG A 112 8.45 -9.77 -14.28
CA ARG A 112 9.41 -9.67 -13.18
C ARG A 112 9.14 -8.46 -12.28
N LEU A 113 8.88 -7.31 -12.90
CA LEU A 113 8.49 -6.11 -12.17
C LEU A 113 7.13 -6.30 -11.51
N ALA A 114 6.19 -6.98 -12.19
CA ALA A 114 4.89 -7.32 -11.62
C ALA A 114 5.00 -8.11 -10.31
N ALA A 115 5.85 -9.15 -10.27
CA ALA A 115 6.06 -9.94 -9.05
C ALA A 115 6.64 -9.10 -7.91
N ALA A 116 7.62 -8.23 -8.20
CA ALA A 116 8.23 -7.36 -7.20
C ALA A 116 7.26 -6.29 -6.67
N THR A 117 6.50 -5.65 -7.55
CA THR A 117 5.47 -4.65 -7.19
C THR A 117 4.34 -5.30 -6.40
N ALA A 118 3.88 -6.49 -6.80
CA ALA A 118 2.84 -7.23 -6.08
C ALA A 118 3.28 -7.61 -4.65
N ALA A 119 4.52 -8.04 -4.46
CA ALA A 119 5.05 -8.33 -3.13
C ALA A 119 5.09 -7.08 -2.24
N GLY A 120 5.45 -5.92 -2.80
CA GLY A 120 5.41 -4.63 -2.09
C GLY A 120 4.00 -4.24 -1.65
N LEU A 121 3.03 -4.38 -2.55
CA LEU A 121 1.61 -4.10 -2.25
C LEU A 121 1.02 -5.07 -1.24
N ALA A 122 1.45 -6.34 -1.26
CA ALA A 122 1.00 -7.35 -0.31
C ALA A 122 1.37 -6.99 1.13
N MET A 123 2.61 -6.54 1.37
CA MET A 123 3.04 -6.09 2.70
C MET A 123 2.19 -4.94 3.25
N TRP A 124 1.84 -3.97 2.40
CA TRP A 124 0.91 -2.91 2.78
C TRP A 124 -0.50 -3.44 3.06
N THR A 125 -0.99 -4.33 2.19
CA THR A 125 -2.32 -4.94 2.34
C THR A 125 -2.44 -5.72 3.65
N GLU A 126 -1.38 -6.42 4.07
CA GLU A 126 -1.35 -7.17 5.33
C GLU A 126 -1.49 -6.24 6.56
N GLU A 127 -0.87 -5.06 6.55
CA GLU A 127 -1.04 -4.08 7.64
C GLU A 127 -2.47 -3.53 7.67
N ILE A 128 -3.06 -3.24 6.49
CA ILE A 128 -4.45 -2.79 6.38
C ILE A 128 -5.42 -3.88 6.85
N GLU A 129 -5.16 -5.15 6.54
CA GLU A 129 -5.95 -6.29 7.02
C GLU A 129 -5.93 -6.37 8.54
N GLN A 130 -4.76 -6.21 9.17
CA GLN A 130 -4.65 -6.19 10.63
C GLN A 130 -5.42 -5.03 11.27
N VAL A 131 -5.41 -3.84 10.64
CA VAL A 131 -6.22 -2.71 11.09
C VAL A 131 -7.70 -3.01 10.95
N LEU A 132 -8.16 -3.48 9.79
CA LEU A 132 -9.57 -3.76 9.54
C LEU A 132 -10.10 -4.88 10.44
N ALA A 133 -9.34 -5.97 10.63
CA ALA A 133 -9.70 -7.05 11.54
C ALA A 133 -9.96 -6.50 12.95
N ARG A 134 -9.07 -5.64 13.43
CA ARG A 134 -9.17 -5.01 14.74
C ARG A 134 -10.34 -4.02 14.84
N VAL A 135 -10.51 -3.14 13.86
CA VAL A 135 -11.58 -2.13 13.86
C VAL A 135 -12.95 -2.80 13.77
N LEU A 136 -13.07 -3.87 12.99
CA LEU A 136 -14.33 -4.58 12.82
C LEU A 136 -14.63 -5.55 13.97
N THR A 137 -13.62 -5.98 14.75
CA THR A 137 -13.83 -6.89 15.88
C THR A 137 -14.85 -6.33 16.87
N GLY A 138 -15.89 -7.11 17.17
CA GLY A 138 -16.97 -6.72 18.08
C GLY A 138 -18.10 -5.91 17.43
N THR A 139 -17.93 -5.46 16.19
CA THR A 139 -18.98 -4.77 15.44
C THR A 139 -20.05 -5.73 14.92
N PRO A 140 -21.26 -5.27 14.61
CA PRO A 140 -22.26 -6.06 13.90
C PRO A 140 -21.86 -6.47 12.48
N LEU A 141 -20.86 -5.82 11.88
CA LEU A 141 -20.45 -6.03 10.49
C LEU A 141 -19.45 -7.17 10.34
N ALA A 142 -18.70 -7.50 11.38
CA ALA A 142 -17.62 -8.50 11.33
C ALA A 142 -18.04 -9.86 10.77
N GLU A 143 -19.29 -10.29 11.00
CA GLU A 143 -19.80 -11.58 10.52
C GLU A 143 -20.20 -11.57 9.03
N PHE A 144 -20.26 -10.41 8.39
CA PHE A 144 -20.76 -10.24 7.02
C PHE A 144 -19.68 -9.79 6.03
N VAL A 145 -18.46 -9.58 6.49
CA VAL A 145 -17.38 -8.99 5.68
C VAL A 145 -16.21 -9.97 5.59
N ASP A 146 -15.78 -10.25 4.36
CA ASP A 146 -14.46 -10.84 4.11
C ASP A 146 -13.39 -9.77 4.37
N VAL A 147 -12.76 -9.82 5.54
CA VAL A 147 -11.76 -8.83 5.97
C VAL A 147 -10.56 -8.79 5.03
N ALA A 148 -10.11 -9.95 4.54
CA ALA A 148 -8.98 -10.03 3.62
C ALA A 148 -9.35 -9.45 2.24
N GLY A 149 -10.54 -9.76 1.74
CA GLY A 149 -11.10 -9.14 0.53
C GLY A 149 -11.26 -7.64 0.66
N LEU A 150 -11.78 -7.16 1.80
CA LEU A 150 -11.94 -5.73 2.09
C LEU A 150 -10.59 -5.02 2.18
N ALA A 151 -9.56 -5.64 2.77
CA ALA A 151 -8.22 -5.07 2.85
C ALA A 151 -7.61 -4.87 1.45
N LYS A 152 -7.79 -5.83 0.54
CA LYS A 152 -7.38 -5.70 -0.87
C LYS A 152 -8.15 -4.58 -1.57
N ALA A 153 -9.47 -4.51 -1.37
CA ALA A 153 -10.31 -3.47 -1.97
C ALA A 153 -9.92 -2.07 -1.46
N ALA A 154 -9.71 -1.92 -0.15
CA ALA A 154 -9.27 -0.66 0.46
C ALA A 154 -7.89 -0.24 -0.04
N SER A 155 -6.94 -1.18 -0.12
CA SER A 155 -5.59 -0.91 -0.64
C SER A 155 -5.63 -0.50 -2.11
N ALA A 156 -6.41 -1.19 -2.95
CA ALA A 156 -6.58 -0.84 -4.36
C ALA A 156 -7.27 0.51 -4.55
N ALA A 157 -8.31 0.80 -3.75
CA ALA A 157 -8.99 2.10 -3.78
C ALA A 157 -8.04 3.23 -3.36
N PHE A 158 -7.22 3.01 -2.33
CA PHE A 158 -6.21 3.97 -1.90
C PHE A 158 -5.20 4.25 -3.02
N VAL A 159 -4.57 3.21 -3.59
CA VAL A 159 -3.64 3.35 -4.73
C VAL A 159 -4.31 4.09 -5.89
N GLY A 160 -5.56 3.75 -6.21
CA GLY A 160 -6.32 4.43 -7.25
C GLY A 160 -6.54 5.91 -6.97
N LEU A 161 -6.88 6.27 -5.73
CA LEU A 161 -7.03 7.65 -5.29
C LEU A 161 -5.71 8.43 -5.36
N GLU A 162 -4.60 7.82 -4.95
CA GLU A 162 -3.28 8.46 -5.02
C GLU A 162 -2.92 8.83 -6.47
N LEU A 163 -3.20 7.93 -7.42
CA LEU A 163 -2.94 8.16 -8.83
C LEU A 163 -3.96 9.12 -9.47
N TYR A 164 -5.20 9.12 -9.00
CA TYR A 164 -6.27 9.96 -9.52
C TYR A 164 -6.14 11.43 -9.09
N GLU A 165 -5.70 11.70 -7.87
CA GLU A 165 -5.58 13.06 -7.32
C GLU A 165 -4.67 13.97 -8.18
N GLY A 166 -3.59 13.42 -8.73
CA GLY A 166 -2.71 14.17 -9.64
C GLY A 166 -3.36 14.62 -10.95
N VAL A 167 -4.51 14.05 -11.31
CA VAL A 167 -5.31 14.39 -12.50
C VAL A 167 -6.53 15.24 -12.12
N ASP A 168 -7.23 14.88 -11.04
CA ASP A 168 -8.40 15.59 -10.53
C ASP A 168 -8.42 15.58 -9.00
N ALA A 169 -7.72 16.56 -8.41
CA ALA A 169 -7.66 16.74 -6.97
C ALA A 169 -9.05 16.96 -6.35
N SER A 170 -9.92 17.70 -7.04
CA SER A 170 -11.27 17.99 -6.54
C SER A 170 -12.15 16.74 -6.48
N GLY A 171 -12.02 15.85 -7.47
CA GLY A 171 -12.69 14.55 -7.48
C GLY A 171 -12.12 13.60 -6.42
N ALA A 172 -10.80 13.60 -6.21
CA ALA A 172 -10.18 12.81 -5.15
C ALA A 172 -10.64 13.27 -3.75
N GLU A 173 -10.71 14.58 -3.50
CA GLU A 173 -11.27 15.14 -2.26
C GLU A 173 -12.73 14.71 -2.05
N GLN A 174 -13.56 14.79 -3.08
CA GLN A 174 -14.96 14.35 -3.03
C GLN A 174 -15.08 12.85 -2.73
N ALA A 175 -14.27 12.01 -3.40
CA ALA A 175 -14.27 10.56 -3.18
C ALA A 175 -13.87 10.22 -1.74
N LEU A 176 -12.84 10.87 -1.22
CA LEU A 176 -12.41 10.69 0.16
C LEU A 176 -13.48 11.19 1.16
N ALA A 177 -14.17 12.31 0.89
CA ALA A 177 -15.27 12.78 1.73
C ALA A 177 -16.46 11.80 1.76
N ALA A 178 -16.74 11.12 0.64
CA ALA A 178 -17.76 10.06 0.59
C ALA A 178 -17.37 8.85 1.46
N LEU A 179 -16.08 8.49 1.51
CA LEU A 179 -15.59 7.45 2.42
C LEU A 179 -15.76 7.83 3.89
N ASP A 180 -15.53 9.10 4.26
CA ASP A 180 -15.76 9.58 5.64
C ASP A 180 -17.24 9.48 6.03
N GLN A 181 -18.15 9.79 5.11
CA GLN A 181 -19.59 9.62 5.34
C GLN A 181 -19.94 8.16 5.63
N LEU A 182 -19.39 7.21 4.85
CA LEU A 182 -19.59 5.78 5.09
C LEU A 182 -19.03 5.34 6.46
N ALA A 183 -17.84 5.81 6.83
CA ALA A 183 -17.26 5.54 8.14
C ALA A 183 -18.14 6.10 9.27
N GLY A 184 -18.71 7.29 9.08
CA GLY A 184 -19.66 7.91 10.01
C GLY A 184 -20.95 7.10 10.17
N LEU A 185 -21.48 6.51 9.09
CA LEU A 185 -22.64 5.61 9.15
C LEU A 185 -22.34 4.35 9.96
N VAL A 186 -21.15 3.77 9.79
CA VAL A 186 -20.73 2.60 10.59
C VAL A 186 -20.59 2.97 12.06
N ALA A 187 -19.96 4.09 12.39
CA ALA A 187 -19.85 4.58 13.77
C ALA A 187 -21.23 4.83 14.40
N ALA A 188 -22.19 5.37 13.63
CA ALA A 188 -23.56 5.56 14.09
C ALA A 188 -24.25 4.21 14.40
N LEU A 189 -24.04 3.18 13.58
CA LEU A 189 -24.55 1.82 13.83
C LEU A 189 -23.94 1.20 15.09
N GLU A 190 -22.65 1.41 15.34
CA GLU A 190 -21.97 0.96 16.56
C GLU A 190 -22.50 1.66 17.81
N GLY A 191 -22.87 2.94 17.71
CA GLY A 191 -23.48 3.71 18.79
C GLY A 191 -24.91 3.29 19.14
N LEU A 192 -25.56 2.44 18.35
CA LEU A 192 -26.90 1.95 18.64
C LEU A 192 -26.93 1.02 19.86
N GLY A 193 -28.02 1.08 20.63
CA GLY A 193 -28.26 0.14 21.73
C GLY A 193 -28.37 -1.33 21.24
N PRO A 194 -28.15 -2.32 22.13
CA PRO A 194 -28.02 -3.74 21.78
C PRO A 194 -29.26 -4.36 21.13
N VAL A 195 -30.44 -3.76 21.30
CA VAL A 195 -31.69 -4.19 20.65
C VAL A 195 -31.71 -3.75 19.18
N ALA A 196 -31.35 -2.49 18.90
CA ALA A 196 -31.31 -1.96 17.55
C ALA A 196 -30.21 -2.64 16.71
N GLN A 197 -29.03 -2.90 17.27
CA GLN A 197 -27.98 -3.67 16.59
C GLN A 197 -28.44 -5.09 16.22
N ARG A 198 -29.17 -5.77 17.10
CA ARG A 198 -29.75 -7.10 16.81
C ARG A 198 -30.76 -7.07 15.66
N ALA A 199 -31.58 -6.02 15.60
CA ALA A 199 -32.53 -5.84 14.50
C ALA A 199 -31.81 -5.66 13.15
N VAL A 200 -30.74 -4.86 13.13
CA VAL A 200 -29.89 -4.68 11.94
C VAL A 200 -29.26 -6.00 11.51
N ARG A 201 -28.63 -6.76 12.42
CA ARG A 201 -28.08 -8.10 12.12
C ARG A 201 -29.13 -9.05 11.53
N SER A 202 -30.33 -9.09 12.11
CA SER A 202 -31.42 -9.94 11.63
C SER A 202 -31.88 -9.58 10.21
N ARG A 203 -31.86 -8.29 9.86
CA ARG A 203 -32.19 -7.83 8.51
C ARG A 203 -31.07 -8.19 7.52
N LEU A 204 -29.81 -7.94 7.87
CA LEU A 204 -28.66 -8.28 7.02
C LEU A 204 -28.59 -9.77 6.70
N ARG A 205 -28.77 -10.65 7.70
CA ARG A 205 -28.82 -12.11 7.49
C ARG A 205 -29.89 -12.51 6.48
N ARG A 206 -31.09 -11.93 6.56
CA ARG A 206 -32.19 -12.23 5.63
C ARG A 206 -31.88 -11.80 4.21
N SER A 207 -31.20 -10.66 4.03
CA SER A 207 -30.81 -10.16 2.72
C SER A 207 -29.63 -10.92 2.11
N ALA A 208 -28.69 -11.42 2.92
CA ALA A 208 -27.53 -12.18 2.44
C ALA A 208 -27.88 -13.61 1.99
N THR A 209 -29.02 -14.15 2.41
CA THR A 209 -29.52 -15.47 2.02
C THR A 209 -30.52 -15.44 0.86
N ALA A 210 -30.84 -14.26 0.33
CA ALA A 210 -31.78 -14.04 -0.78
C ALA A 210 -31.02 -13.74 -2.07
#